data_AF-A0A5C5WJR0-F1
#
_entry.id   AF-A0A5C5WJR0-F1
#
_cell.length_a   1.000
_cell.length_b   1.000
_cell.length_c   1.000
_cell.angle_alpha   90.00
_cell.angle_beta   90.00
_cell.angle_gamma   90.00
#
_symmetry.space_group_name_H-M   'P 1'
#
loop_
_entity.id
_entity.type
_entity.pdbx_description
1 polymer ?
#
loop_
_entity_poly.entity_id
_entity_poly.type
_entity_poly.pdbx_seq_one_letter_code
_entity_poly.pdbx_strand_id
1 'polypeptide(L)'
;MISFRNTAPSSQLTAFKESRIIALAKKQRIPHKFQPWIAVRKQFKLSDAHVQMARELGMNPKNFARYADTKNKPWKVPLSQFIEALYVDRFKRVRPEQIVTIEQMAAEHLARREAKKAAKEENQEAVEVEDDGESVADA
;
A
#
# COMPACT_ATOMS: atom_id res chain seq x y z
N MET A 1 -55.99 -25.98 -4.21
CA MET A 1 -54.78 -25.52 -4.94
C MET A 1 -54.48 -24.11 -4.46
N ILE A 2 -53.48 -23.92 -3.58
CA ILE A 2 -53.14 -22.60 -3.04
C ILE A 2 -51.90 -22.10 -3.77
N SER A 3 -52.07 -21.04 -4.56
CA SER A 3 -51.05 -20.41 -5.38
C SER A 3 -50.01 -19.70 -4.53
N PHE A 4 -48.74 -20.03 -4.75
CA PHE A 4 -47.58 -19.37 -4.15
C PHE A 4 -47.53 -17.88 -4.54
N ARG A 5 -47.55 -16.97 -3.56
CA ARG A 5 -47.03 -15.61 -3.74
C ARG A 5 -45.57 -15.60 -3.31
N ASN A 6 -44.67 -15.63 -4.29
CA ASN A 6 -43.25 -15.34 -4.06
C ASN A 6 -43.13 -13.84 -3.73
N THR A 7 -42.85 -13.53 -2.47
CA THR A 7 -42.51 -12.17 -2.05
C THR A 7 -41.03 -11.94 -2.36
N ALA A 8 -40.72 -10.98 -3.23
CA ALA A 8 -39.35 -10.66 -3.61
C ALA A 8 -38.58 -10.13 -2.39
N PRO A 9 -37.39 -10.65 -2.06
CA PRO A 9 -36.61 -10.12 -0.96
C PRO A 9 -36.05 -8.74 -1.33
N SER A 10 -36.44 -7.74 -0.54
CA SER A 10 -35.88 -6.38 -0.38
C SER A 10 -34.52 -6.14 -1.09
N SER A 11 -34.59 -5.75 -2.36
CA SER A 11 -33.45 -5.41 -3.24
C SER A 11 -32.60 -4.23 -2.73
N GLN A 12 -33.16 -3.39 -1.84
CA GLN A 12 -32.44 -2.24 -1.26
C GLN A 12 -31.34 -2.69 -0.28
N LEU A 13 -31.55 -3.78 0.46
CA LEU A 13 -30.58 -4.29 1.43
C LEU A 13 -29.41 -5.05 0.78
N THR A 14 -29.63 -5.68 -0.37
CA THR A 14 -28.54 -6.30 -1.15
C THR A 14 -27.69 -5.21 -1.83
N ALA A 15 -28.31 -4.17 -2.41
CA ALA A 15 -27.60 -3.06 -3.05
C ALA A 15 -26.69 -2.28 -2.08
N PHE A 16 -27.10 -2.05 -0.82
CA PHE A 16 -26.24 -1.39 0.18
C PHE A 16 -25.06 -2.28 0.64
N LYS A 17 -25.29 -3.60 0.75
CA LYS A 17 -24.22 -4.55 1.09
C LYS A 17 -23.23 -4.71 -0.06
N GLU A 18 -23.70 -4.79 -1.30
CA GLU A 18 -22.89 -4.86 -2.51
C GLU A 18 -22.06 -3.60 -2.71
N SER A 19 -22.66 -2.41 -2.58
CA SER A 19 -21.93 -1.14 -2.65
C SER A 19 -20.89 -1.01 -1.53
N ARG A 20 -21.18 -1.49 -0.32
CA ARG A 20 -20.20 -1.56 0.78
C ARG A 20 -19.05 -2.54 0.49
N ILE A 21 -19.33 -3.71 -0.08
CA ILE A 21 -18.29 -4.69 -0.48
C ILE A 21 -17.42 -4.12 -1.61
N ILE A 22 -18.02 -3.49 -2.61
CA ILE A 22 -17.31 -2.83 -3.71
C ILE A 22 -16.44 -1.69 -3.17
N ALA A 23 -16.93 -0.87 -2.23
CA ALA A 23 -16.14 0.18 -1.59
C ALA A 23 -14.99 -0.39 -0.74
N LEU A 24 -15.18 -1.52 -0.07
CA LEU A 24 -14.13 -2.19 0.71
C LEU A 24 -13.06 -2.81 -0.19
N ALA A 25 -13.45 -3.37 -1.34
CA ALA A 25 -12.55 -3.91 -2.35
C ALA A 25 -11.77 -2.79 -3.09
N LYS A 26 -12.43 -1.65 -3.34
CA LYS A 26 -11.80 -0.42 -3.87
C LYS A 26 -10.88 0.27 -2.86
N LYS A 27 -10.99 -0.04 -1.57
CA LYS A 27 -10.04 0.39 -0.55
C LYS A 27 -8.76 -0.43 -0.71
N GLN A 28 -7.99 -0.05 -1.72
CA GLN A 28 -6.74 -0.67 -2.12
C GLN A 28 -5.95 -1.14 -0.90
N ARG A 29 -5.77 -2.46 -0.78
CA ARG A 29 -5.15 -3.09 0.38
C ARG A 29 -3.70 -2.61 0.47
N ILE A 30 -3.44 -1.67 1.37
CA ILE A 30 -2.10 -1.12 1.58
C ILE A 30 -1.14 -2.30 1.85
N PRO A 31 -0.07 -2.47 1.06
CA PRO A 31 0.87 -3.56 1.23
C PRO A 31 1.47 -3.59 2.63
N HIS A 32 1.67 -4.78 3.19
CA HIS A 32 2.20 -4.98 4.55
C HIS A 32 3.54 -4.27 4.79
N LYS A 33 4.35 -4.06 3.74
CA LYS A 33 5.62 -3.33 3.80
C LYS A 33 5.46 -1.86 4.22
N PHE A 34 4.35 -1.21 3.84
CA PHE A 34 4.12 0.22 4.09
C PHE A 34 3.34 0.49 5.38
N GLN A 35 2.60 -0.50 5.89
CA GLN A 35 1.80 -0.39 7.12
C GLN A 35 2.61 0.11 8.33
N PRO A 36 3.83 -0.40 8.63
CA PRO A 36 4.60 0.08 9.78
C PRO A 36 4.98 1.55 9.67
N TRP A 37 5.24 2.04 8.46
CA TRP A 37 5.59 3.45 8.24
C TRP A 37 4.40 4.38 8.44
N ILE A 38 3.19 3.95 8.04
CA ILE A 38 1.95 4.68 8.32
C ILE A 38 1.67 4.72 9.82
N ALA A 39 1.88 3.60 10.52
CA ALA A 39 1.70 3.52 11.97
C ALA A 39 2.66 4.47 12.70
N VAL A 40 3.95 4.45 12.36
CA VAL A 40 4.97 5.36 12.91
C VAL A 40 4.60 6.83 12.65
N ARG A 41 4.19 7.18 11.43
CA ARG A 41 3.75 8.54 11.07
C ARG A 41 2.66 9.04 12.01
N LYS A 42 1.62 8.22 12.20
CA LYS A 42 0.47 8.54 13.06
C LYS A 42 0.85 8.60 14.54
N GLN A 43 1.64 7.63 15.02
CA GLN A 43 2.01 7.51 16.43
C GLN A 43 2.92 8.65 16.89
N PHE A 44 3.93 9.00 16.10
CA PHE A 44 4.94 10.02 16.46
C PHE A 44 4.68 11.39 15.82
N LYS A 45 3.52 11.57 15.17
CA LYS A 45 3.11 12.81 14.50
C LYS A 45 4.19 13.35 13.54
N LEU A 46 4.82 12.44 12.79
CA LEU A 46 5.82 12.79 11.81
C LEU A 46 5.16 13.31 10.52
N SER A 47 5.79 14.28 9.85
CA SER A 47 5.41 14.68 8.50
C SER A 47 5.86 13.63 7.50
N ASP A 48 5.28 13.64 6.31
CA ASP A 48 5.72 12.74 5.22
C ASP A 48 7.20 12.96 4.86
N ALA A 49 7.69 14.20 4.98
CA ALA A 49 9.11 14.51 4.81
C ALA A 49 10.00 13.81 5.86
N HIS A 50 9.62 13.82 7.15
CA HIS A 50 10.37 13.11 8.18
C HIS A 50 10.39 11.59 7.94
N VAL A 51 9.27 11.02 7.52
CA VAL A 51 9.18 9.60 7.21
C VAL A 51 10.06 9.25 6.00
N GLN A 52 10.09 10.10 4.99
CA GLN A 52 10.97 9.94 3.83
C GLN A 52 12.45 10.01 4.22
N MET A 53 12.85 11.02 5.00
CA MET A 53 14.23 11.15 5.49
C MET A 53 14.67 9.92 6.29
N ALA A 54 13.83 9.43 7.19
CA ALA A 54 14.17 8.26 7.99
C ALA A 54 14.31 6.98 7.15
N ARG A 55 13.59 6.87 6.03
CA ARG A 55 13.75 5.76 5.07
C ARG A 55 15.06 5.86 4.30
N GLU A 56 15.44 7.04 3.82
CA GLU A 56 16.71 7.28 3.14
C GLU A 56 17.91 7.07 4.08
N LEU A 57 17.72 7.37 5.37
CA LEU A 57 18.67 7.06 6.44
C LEU A 57 18.75 5.55 6.78
N GLY A 58 17.86 4.71 6.25
CA GLY A 58 17.84 3.28 6.52
C GLY A 58 17.31 2.91 7.91
N MET A 59 16.52 3.78 8.55
CA MET A 59 15.94 3.50 9.86
C MET A 59 14.84 2.42 9.78
N ASN A 60 14.71 1.65 10.87
CA ASN A 60 13.67 0.62 10.97
C ASN A 60 12.45 1.15 11.73
N PRO A 61 11.22 1.06 11.18
CA PRO A 61 9.98 1.54 11.83
C PRO A 61 9.75 0.95 13.23
N LYS A 62 10.22 -0.28 13.49
CA LYS A 62 10.07 -0.92 14.81
C LYS A 62 10.90 -0.24 15.90
N ASN A 63 12.01 0.39 15.54
CA ASN A 63 12.95 0.99 16.49
C ASN A 63 12.58 2.45 16.83
N PHE A 64 11.58 3.04 16.18
CA PHE A 64 11.17 4.43 16.42
C PHE A 64 10.74 4.67 17.87
N ALA A 65 10.10 3.69 18.51
CA ALA A 65 9.75 3.79 19.93
C ALA A 65 10.96 4.02 20.83
N ARG A 66 12.11 3.39 20.53
CA ARG A 66 13.36 3.58 21.28
C ARG A 66 13.97 4.97 21.06
N TYR A 67 13.82 5.53 19.85
CA TYR A 67 14.33 6.85 19.53
C TYR A 67 13.45 7.96 20.13
N ALA A 68 12.13 7.75 20.17
CA ALA A 68 11.15 8.70 20.66
C ALA A 68 10.99 8.74 22.19
N ASP A 69 11.77 7.95 22.92
CA ASP A 69 11.76 7.95 24.39
C ASP A 69 12.43 9.21 24.96
N THR A 70 11.78 10.35 24.75
CA THR A 70 12.15 11.66 25.29
C THR A 70 11.58 11.84 26.70
N LYS A 71 10.49 11.14 27.04
CA LYS A 71 9.85 11.22 28.36
C LYS A 71 10.78 10.78 29.49
N ASN A 72 11.52 9.70 29.28
CA ASN A 72 12.48 9.21 30.27
C ASN A 72 13.85 9.90 30.18
N LYS A 73 14.11 10.64 29.10
CA LYS A 73 15.42 11.26 28.80
C LYS A 73 15.23 12.69 28.29
N PRO A 74 14.98 13.68 29.18
CA PRO A 74 14.65 15.05 28.80
C PRO A 74 15.78 15.78 28.06
N TRP A 75 17.03 15.31 28.18
CA TRP A 75 18.17 15.84 27.40
C TRP A 75 18.21 15.33 25.96
N LYS A 76 17.31 14.41 25.56
CA LYS A 76 17.18 14.01 24.16
C LYS A 76 16.33 15.00 23.40
N VAL A 77 16.79 15.35 22.21
CA VAL A 77 16.01 16.06 21.20
C VAL A 77 14.76 15.25 20.79
N PRO A 78 13.66 15.93 20.42
CA PRO A 78 12.47 15.26 19.88
C PRO A 78 12.82 14.50 18.60
N LEU A 79 12.08 13.41 18.36
CA LEU A 79 12.34 12.49 17.26
C LEU A 79 12.37 13.16 15.86
N SER A 80 11.55 14.19 15.64
CA SER A 80 11.55 14.97 14.40
C SER A 80 12.89 15.66 14.15
N GLN A 81 13.37 16.42 15.13
CA GLN A 81 14.65 17.13 15.07
C GLN A 81 15.83 16.16 14.98
N PHE A 82 15.74 15.01 15.64
CA PHE A 82 16.76 13.97 15.55
C PHE A 82 16.92 13.44 14.11
N ILE A 83 15.81 13.20 13.41
CA ILE A 83 15.84 12.76 12.01
C ILE A 83 16.42 13.84 11.10
N GLU A 84 16.02 15.11 11.30
CA GLU A 84 16.54 16.26 10.54
C GLU A 84 18.07 16.41 10.71
N ALA A 85 18.56 16.35 11.95
CA ALA A 85 19.99 16.47 12.23
C ALA A 85 20.81 15.36 11.55
N LEU A 86 20.37 14.11 11.65
CA LEU A 86 21.03 12.98 10.99
C LEU A 86 21.00 13.09 9.46
N TYR A 87 19.90 13.63 8.91
CA TYR A 87 19.76 13.83 7.47
C TYR A 87 20.74 14.88 6.95
N VAL A 88 20.83 16.02 7.65
CA VAL A 88 21.80 17.08 7.34
C VAL A 88 23.23 16.55 7.43
N ASP A 89 23.57 15.77 8.46
CA ASP A 89 24.91 15.23 8.61
C ASP A 89 25.33 14.31 7.46
N ARG A 90 24.44 13.41 7.02
CA ARG A 90 24.77 12.42 5.99
C ARG A 90 24.68 12.97 4.57
N PHE A 91 23.65 13.76 4.29
CA PHE A 91 23.33 14.20 2.92
C PHE A 91 23.68 15.66 2.66
N LYS A 92 24.05 16.43 3.68
CA LYS A 92 24.35 17.87 3.60
C LYS A 92 23.19 18.68 3.00
N ARG A 93 21.96 18.20 3.20
CA ARG A 93 20.71 18.80 2.73
C ARG A 93 19.73 18.89 3.88
N VAL A 94 18.91 19.93 3.91
CA VAL A 94 17.92 20.14 4.98
C VAL A 94 16.65 19.33 4.73
N ARG A 95 16.28 19.11 3.47
CA ARG A 95 15.06 18.38 3.08
C ARG A 95 15.31 17.51 1.85
N PRO A 96 14.56 16.40 1.71
CA PRO A 96 14.56 15.61 0.49
C PRO A 96 13.96 16.42 -0.66
N GLU A 97 14.50 16.21 -1.85
CA GLU A 97 14.15 16.97 -3.07
C GLU A 97 12.75 16.61 -3.59
N GLN A 98 12.32 15.36 -3.38
CA GLN A 98 10.97 14.90 -3.65
C GLN A 98 10.37 14.28 -2.39
N ILE A 99 9.33 14.91 -1.86
CA ILE A 99 8.58 14.38 -0.72
C ILE A 99 7.47 13.48 -1.27
N VAL A 100 7.75 12.18 -1.34
CA VAL A 100 6.74 11.20 -1.72
C VAL A 100 6.06 10.64 -0.47
N THR A 101 4.73 10.68 -0.44
CA THR A 101 3.98 10.11 0.69
C THR A 101 4.02 8.59 0.65
N ILE A 102 3.88 7.95 1.83
CA ILE A 102 3.83 6.49 1.93
C ILE A 102 2.65 5.91 1.13
N GLU A 103 1.54 6.65 1.05
CA GLU A 103 0.33 6.25 0.34
C GLU A 103 0.52 6.26 -1.18
N GLN A 104 1.17 7.30 -1.72
CA GLN A 104 1.55 7.35 -3.15
C GLN A 104 2.49 6.20 -3.54
N MET A 105 3.51 5.90 -2.72
CA MET A 105 4.39 4.76 -2.97
C MET A 105 3.68 3.41 -2.87
N ALA A 106 2.73 3.28 -1.93
CA ALA A 106 1.92 2.09 -1.81
C ALA A 106 1.04 1.88 -3.05
N ALA A 107 0.45 2.95 -3.58
CA ALA A 107 -0.34 2.93 -4.81
C ALA A 107 0.52 2.56 -6.04
N GLU A 108 1.69 3.19 -6.20
CA GLU A 108 2.62 2.87 -7.29
C GLU A 108 3.08 1.41 -7.25
N HIS A 109 3.37 0.90 -6.04
CA HIS A 109 3.75 -0.50 -5.86
C HIS A 109 2.62 -1.46 -6.22
N LEU A 110 1.35 -1.12 -5.92
CA LEU A 110 0.20 -1.92 -6.31
C LEU A 110 0.00 -1.87 -7.84
N ALA A 111 0.04 -0.68 -8.45
CA ALA A 111 -0.07 -0.50 -9.89
C ALA A 111 1.00 -1.30 -10.66
N ARG A 112 2.25 -1.29 -10.18
CA ARG A 112 3.33 -2.10 -10.76
C ARG A 112 3.05 -3.61 -10.64
N ARG A 113 2.39 -4.07 -9.57
CA ARG A 113 2.02 -5.49 -9.43
C ARG A 113 0.84 -5.87 -10.33
N GLU A 114 -0.14 -4.99 -10.47
CA GLU A 114 -1.29 -5.19 -11.36
C GLU A 114 -0.84 -5.26 -12.83
N ALA A 115 0.03 -4.34 -13.27
CA ALA A 115 0.61 -4.36 -14.60
C ALA A 115 1.40 -5.66 -14.88
N LYS A 116 2.16 -6.16 -13.89
CA LYS A 116 2.86 -7.44 -14.00
C LYS A 116 1.90 -8.64 -14.07
N LYS A 117 0.73 -8.55 -13.43
CA LYS A 117 -0.29 -9.60 -13.48
C LYS A 117 -0.97 -9.60 -14.85
N ALA A 118 -1.36 -8.43 -15.34
CA ALA A 118 -1.98 -8.27 -16.66
C ALA A 118 -1.06 -8.75 -17.79
N ALA A 119 0.23 -8.37 -17.77
CA ALA A 119 1.19 -8.83 -18.76
C ALA A 119 1.42 -10.36 -18.72
N LYS A 120 1.29 -10.98 -17.55
CA LYS A 120 1.38 -12.44 -17.44
C LYS A 120 0.13 -13.11 -18.01
N GLU A 121 -1.05 -12.54 -17.74
CA GLU A 121 -2.33 -13.05 -18.25
C GLU A 121 -2.41 -12.92 -19.77
N GLU A 122 -1.98 -11.78 -20.34
CA GLU A 122 -1.88 -11.57 -21.79
C GLU A 122 -0.89 -12.55 -22.45
N ASN A 123 0.26 -12.81 -21.81
CA ASN A 123 1.20 -13.81 -22.32
C ASN A 123 0.71 -15.26 -22.16
N GLN A 124 -0.15 -15.54 -21.17
CA GLN A 124 -0.78 -16.86 -21.03
C GLN A 124 -1.88 -17.05 -22.07
N GLU A 125 -2.71 -16.05 -22.33
CA GLU A 125 -3.71 -16.06 -23.42
C GLU A 125 -3.03 -16.20 -24.79
N ALA A 126 -1.91 -15.52 -25.02
CA ALA A 126 -1.17 -15.64 -26.29
C ALA A 126 -0.57 -17.05 -26.49
N VAL A 127 -0.09 -17.69 -25.42
CA VAL A 127 0.47 -19.07 -25.49
C VAL A 127 -0.64 -20.12 -25.65
N GLU A 128 -1.82 -19.91 -25.08
CA GLU A 128 -2.96 -20.83 -25.25
C GLU A 128 -3.58 -20.73 -26.65
N VAL A 129 -3.52 -19.57 -27.32
CA VAL A 129 -4.05 -19.40 -28.70
C VAL A 129 -3.16 -20.04 -29.77
N GLU A 130 -1.88 -20.34 -29.48
CA GLU A 130 -0.96 -20.96 -30.45
C GLU A 130 -0.89 -22.49 -30.39
N ASP A 131 -1.51 -23.16 -29.41
CA ASP A 131 -1.46 -24.64 -29.26
C ASP A 131 -2.63 -25.38 -29.97
N ASP A 132 -3.70 -24.68 -30.37
CA ASP A 132 -4.86 -25.27 -31.06
C ASP A 132 -4.69 -25.41 -32.59
N GLY A 133 -3.50 -25.09 -33.14
CA GLY A 133 -3.27 -24.91 -34.58
C GLY A 133 -2.54 -26.03 -35.33
N GLU A 134 -1.88 -26.99 -34.67
CA GLU A 134 -1.04 -27.99 -35.34
C GLU A 134 -1.69 -29.39 -35.26
N SER A 135 -2.83 -29.56 -35.95
CA SER A 135 -3.31 -30.90 -36.33
C SER A 135 -2.64 -31.33 -37.63
N VAL A 136 -1.39 -31.80 -37.57
CA VAL A 136 -0.76 -32.50 -38.70
C VAL A 136 -1.38 -33.88 -38.79
N ALA A 137 -2.41 -34.00 -39.62
CA ALA A 137 -2.78 -35.27 -40.22
C ALA A 137 -1.66 -35.71 -41.16
N ASP A 138 -0.78 -36.61 -40.71
CA ASP A 138 0.11 -37.38 -41.60
C ASP A 138 -0.52 -38.75 -41.88
N ALA A 139 -0.62 -39.03 -43.17
CA ALA A 139 -1.40 -40.09 -43.81
C ALA A 139 -0.59 -41.38 -44.06
#